data_AF-A0A4R9GWX8-F1
#
_entry.id   AF-A0A4R9GWX8-F1
#
_cell.length_a   1.000
_cell.length_b   1.000
_cell.length_c   1.000
_cell.angle_alpha   90.00
_cell.angle_beta   90.00
_cell.angle_gamma   90.00
#
_symmetry.space_group_name_H-M   'P 1'
#
loop_
_entity.id
_entity.type
_entity.pdbx_description
1 polymer ?
#
loop_
_entity_poly.entity_id
_entity_poly.type
_entity_poly.pdbx_seq_one_letter_code
_entity_poly.pdbx_strand_id
1 'polypeptide(L)'
;MISASGAKSELEKFANPKSVHYQGDVQNEQEAKDAAKNGWANALYECTKSIEPPSQSALAAKAAFLAAVGNNAMSIPIFQAACNAFATTLGNGMTGHVATPPPTPFLPSSSSQNYDSFLTQISQQLGDWFSTGLAAVPPSAPEPWA
;
A
#
# COMPACT_ATOMS: atom_id res chain seq x y z
N MET A 1 6.06 9.01 11.32
CA MET A 1 6.72 8.82 10.01
C MET A 1 6.38 7.43 9.54
N ILE A 2 5.87 7.28 8.30
CA ILE A 2 5.75 5.96 7.66
C ILE A 2 7.11 5.27 7.83
N SER A 3 7.16 3.99 8.23
CA SER A 3 8.42 3.25 8.36
C SER A 3 8.98 2.99 6.95
N ALA A 4 9.50 4.05 6.33
CA ALA A 4 10.08 4.05 5.00
C ALA A 4 11.19 3.01 4.89
N SER A 5 11.82 2.63 6.01
CA SER A 5 12.79 1.54 6.11
C SER A 5 12.19 0.17 5.82
N GLY A 6 11.02 -0.17 6.37
CA GLY A 6 10.38 -1.48 6.17
C GLY A 6 9.88 -1.67 4.74
N ALA A 7 9.15 -0.67 4.23
CA ALA A 7 8.69 -0.66 2.84
C ALA A 7 9.86 -0.68 1.84
N LYS A 8 10.93 0.09 2.13
CA LYS A 8 12.16 0.08 1.32
C LYS A 8 12.86 -1.27 1.36
N SER A 9 13.02 -1.89 2.52
CA SER A 9 13.64 -3.22 2.64
C SER A 9 12.85 -4.28 1.87
N GLU A 10 11.51 -4.22 1.88
CA GLU A 10 10.69 -5.10 1.03
C GLU A 10 10.94 -4.82 -0.45
N LEU A 11 10.84 -3.57 -0.91
CA LEU A 11 11.10 -3.20 -2.32
C LEU A 11 12.49 -3.59 -2.82
N GLU A 12 13.50 -3.43 -1.97
CA GLU A 12 14.89 -3.72 -2.29
C GLU A 12 15.17 -5.21 -2.47
N LYS A 13 14.38 -6.12 -1.88
CA LYS A 13 14.52 -7.57 -2.06
C LYS A 13 14.48 -7.99 -3.52
N PHE A 14 13.81 -7.22 -4.39
CA PHE A 14 13.58 -7.58 -5.78
C PHE A 14 14.04 -6.53 -6.80
N ALA A 15 14.15 -5.26 -6.42
CA ALA A 15 14.49 -4.19 -7.37
C ALA A 15 15.95 -3.71 -7.30
N ASN A 16 16.73 -4.15 -6.30
CA ASN A 16 18.07 -3.61 -6.06
C ASN A 16 19.13 -4.70 -5.85
N PRO A 17 19.84 -5.14 -6.91
CA PRO A 17 20.92 -6.12 -6.81
C PRO A 17 22.08 -5.74 -5.87
N LYS A 18 22.16 -4.47 -5.46
CA LYS A 18 23.17 -3.96 -4.53
C LYS A 18 22.68 -3.91 -3.08
N SER A 19 21.42 -4.23 -2.82
CA SER A 19 20.88 -4.30 -1.45
C SER A 19 21.31 -5.60 -0.77
N VAL A 20 21.59 -5.53 0.53
CA VAL A 20 21.80 -6.70 1.39
C VAL A 20 20.55 -7.57 1.52
N HIS A 21 19.39 -7.05 1.13
CA HIS A 21 18.11 -7.76 1.15
C HIS A 21 17.78 -8.44 -0.18
N TYR A 22 18.56 -8.21 -1.24
CA TYR A 22 18.27 -8.71 -2.57
C TYR A 22 18.21 -10.25 -2.60
N GLN A 23 17.14 -10.79 -3.16
CA GLN A 23 16.84 -12.23 -3.19
C GLN A 23 17.19 -12.90 -4.52
N GLY A 24 17.81 -12.17 -5.45
CA GLY A 24 18.22 -12.67 -6.76
C GLY A 24 17.24 -12.33 -7.88
N ASP A 25 17.67 -12.58 -9.11
CA ASP A 25 16.85 -12.40 -10.30
C ASP A 25 15.84 -13.54 -10.46
N VAL A 26 14.63 -13.17 -10.84
CA VAL A 26 13.55 -14.11 -11.19
C VAL A 26 13.92 -14.90 -12.44
N GLN A 27 13.72 -16.22 -12.42
CA GLN A 27 14.20 -17.12 -13.47
C GLN A 27 13.17 -17.31 -14.60
N ASN A 28 11.91 -16.95 -14.36
CA ASN A 28 10.84 -17.02 -15.33
C ASN A 28 9.76 -15.95 -15.10
N GLU A 29 8.88 -15.80 -16.08
CA GLU A 29 7.82 -14.79 -16.08
C GLU A 29 6.82 -14.97 -14.91
N GLN A 30 6.55 -16.21 -14.50
CA GLN A 30 5.62 -16.49 -13.40
C GLN A 30 6.22 -16.06 -12.06
N GLU A 31 7.49 -16.38 -11.81
CA GLU A 31 8.26 -15.90 -10.66
C GLU A 31 8.35 -14.37 -10.64
N ALA A 32 8.54 -13.73 -11.80
CA ALA A 32 8.54 -12.28 -11.92
C ALA A 32 7.21 -11.67 -11.47
N LYS A 33 6.08 -12.24 -11.92
CA LYS A 33 4.73 -11.81 -11.55
C LYS A 33 4.46 -12.03 -10.06
N ASP A 34 4.85 -13.18 -9.53
CA ASP A 34 4.63 -13.54 -8.13
C ASP A 34 5.51 -12.70 -7.19
N ALA A 35 6.76 -12.42 -7.57
CA ALA A 35 7.63 -11.50 -6.85
C ALA A 35 7.07 -10.07 -6.84
N ALA A 36 6.61 -9.57 -8.00
CA ALA A 36 6.06 -8.22 -8.11
C ALA A 36 4.80 -8.04 -7.25
N LYS A 37 3.84 -8.98 -7.30
CA LYS A 37 2.60 -8.88 -6.51
C LYS A 37 2.84 -9.00 -5.02
N ASN A 38 3.70 -9.92 -4.58
CA ASN A 38 4.03 -10.10 -3.17
C ASN A 38 4.85 -8.93 -2.64
N GLY A 39 5.76 -8.41 -3.46
CA GLY A 39 6.60 -7.26 -3.13
C GLY A 39 5.79 -6.01 -2.85
N TRP A 40 4.87 -5.64 -3.75
CA TRP A 40 3.96 -4.51 -3.54
C TRP A 40 3.03 -4.74 -2.34
N ALA A 41 2.43 -5.92 -2.22
CA ALA A 41 1.54 -6.23 -1.11
C ALA A 41 2.24 -6.16 0.25
N ASN A 42 3.49 -6.65 0.34
CA ASN A 42 4.32 -6.57 1.54
C ASN A 42 4.70 -5.12 1.85
N ALA A 43 5.17 -4.35 0.86
CA ALA A 43 5.56 -2.97 1.06
C ALA A 43 4.37 -2.12 1.56
N LEU A 44 3.19 -2.29 0.98
CA LEU A 44 1.96 -1.63 1.44
C LEU A 44 1.59 -2.04 2.86
N TYR A 45 1.69 -3.33 3.20
CA TYR A 45 1.46 -3.84 4.55
C TYR A 45 2.46 -3.26 5.58
N GLU A 46 3.75 -3.17 5.23
CA GLU A 46 4.74 -2.55 6.11
C GLU A 46 4.43 -1.06 6.35
N CYS A 47 3.96 -0.33 5.32
CA CYS A 47 3.50 1.05 5.49
C CYS A 47 2.36 1.15 6.51
N THR A 48 1.42 0.20 6.55
CA THR A 48 0.30 0.26 7.50
C THR A 48 0.73 0.12 8.95
N LYS A 49 1.89 -0.49 9.24
CA LYS A 49 2.37 -0.64 10.62
C LYS A 49 2.72 0.69 11.28
N SER A 50 2.95 1.72 10.47
CA SER A 50 3.19 3.07 10.98
C SER A 50 1.92 3.76 11.47
N ILE A 51 0.74 3.27 11.08
CA ILE A 51 -0.57 3.84 11.42
C ILE A 51 -0.79 3.70 12.93
N GLU A 52 -1.07 4.81 13.60
CA GLU A 52 -1.34 4.84 15.03
C GLU A 52 -2.76 5.33 15.29
N PRO A 53 -3.58 4.52 16.01
CA PRO A 53 -3.31 3.17 16.48
C PRO A 53 -3.22 2.15 15.33
N PRO A 54 -2.56 0.99 15.54
CA PRO A 54 -2.41 -0.03 14.50
C PRO A 54 -3.75 -0.45 13.89
N SER A 55 -3.84 -0.45 12.56
CA SER A 55 -5.03 -0.93 11.87
C SER A 55 -5.22 -2.44 12.08
N GLN A 56 -6.42 -2.84 12.52
CA GLN A 56 -6.78 -4.25 12.69
C GLN A 56 -7.07 -4.95 11.35
N SER A 57 -7.27 -4.19 10.26
CA SER A 57 -7.56 -4.74 8.93
C SER A 57 -6.34 -4.76 8.00
N ALA A 58 -5.13 -4.40 8.47
CA ALA A 58 -3.91 -4.40 7.66
C ALA A 58 -3.64 -5.73 6.93
N LEU A 59 -3.83 -6.85 7.64
CA LEU A 59 -3.65 -8.18 7.05
C LEU A 59 -4.74 -8.51 6.02
N ALA A 60 -5.98 -8.10 6.30
CA ALA A 60 -7.10 -8.24 5.36
C ALA A 60 -6.91 -7.38 4.11
N ALA A 61 -6.36 -6.16 4.26
CA ALA A 61 -6.05 -5.26 3.16
C ALA A 61 -4.99 -5.84 2.23
N LYS A 62 -3.93 -6.43 2.80
CA LYS A 62 -2.93 -7.19 2.05
C LYS A 62 -3.56 -8.33 1.24
N ALA A 63 -4.46 -9.10 1.85
CA ALA A 63 -5.17 -10.18 1.18
C ALA A 63 -6.08 -9.65 0.04
N ALA A 64 -6.76 -8.52 0.25
CA ALA A 64 -7.59 -7.87 -0.75
C ALA A 64 -6.78 -7.39 -1.97
N PHE A 65 -5.59 -6.83 -1.74
CA PHE A 65 -4.65 -6.49 -2.83
C PHE A 65 -4.30 -7.71 -3.66
N LEU A 66 -3.85 -8.80 -3.02
CA LEU A 66 -3.43 -10.01 -3.71
C LEU A 66 -4.60 -10.67 -4.48
N ALA A 67 -5.80 -10.65 -3.90
CA ALA A 67 -7.00 -11.16 -4.55
C ALA A 67 -7.38 -10.34 -5.80
N ALA A 68 -7.23 -9.01 -5.74
CA ALA A 68 -7.51 -8.12 -6.87
C ALA A 68 -6.47 -8.24 -8.00
N VAL A 69 -5.20 -8.51 -7.67
CA VAL A 69 -4.18 -8.85 -8.69
C VAL A 69 -4.48 -10.21 -9.32
N GLY A 70 -4.83 -11.21 -8.50
CA GLY A 70 -5.12 -12.57 -8.93
C GLY A 70 -3.90 -13.26 -9.55
N ASN A 71 -4.16 -14.06 -10.59
CA ASN A 71 -3.12 -14.76 -11.38
C ASN A 71 -2.73 -13.97 -12.65
N ASN A 72 -3.22 -12.74 -12.79
CA ASN A 72 -3.01 -11.94 -13.98
C ASN A 72 -1.63 -11.26 -13.94
N ALA A 73 -1.13 -10.91 -15.13
CA ALA A 73 -0.03 -9.94 -15.22
C ALA A 73 -0.48 -8.62 -14.59
N MET A 74 0.36 -8.00 -13.76
CA MET A 74 0.06 -6.73 -13.09
C MET A 74 0.07 -5.58 -14.11
N SER A 75 -1.02 -5.47 -14.88
CA SER A 75 -1.27 -4.33 -15.73
C SER A 75 -1.64 -3.10 -14.88
N ILE A 76 -1.51 -1.91 -15.48
CA ILE A 76 -1.90 -0.64 -14.88
C ILE A 76 -3.33 -0.68 -14.27
N PRO A 77 -4.38 -1.11 -15.00
CA PRO A 77 -5.73 -1.20 -14.43
C PRO A 77 -5.83 -2.18 -13.26
N ILE A 78 -5.11 -3.30 -13.32
CA ILE A 78 -5.11 -4.31 -12.26
C ILE A 78 -4.40 -3.78 -11.01
N PHE A 79 -3.28 -3.10 -11.18
CA PHE A 79 -2.56 -2.46 -10.07
C PHE A 79 -3.42 -1.39 -9.40
N GLN A 80 -4.06 -0.52 -10.17
CA GLN A 80 -4.97 0.50 -9.65
C GLN A 80 -6.15 -0.13 -8.89
N ALA A 81 -6.78 -1.18 -9.45
CA ALA A 81 -7.85 -1.90 -8.79
C ALA A 81 -7.38 -2.55 -7.47
N ALA A 82 -6.18 -3.13 -7.47
CA ALA A 82 -5.58 -3.74 -6.28
C ALA A 82 -5.26 -2.71 -5.18
N CYS A 83 -4.71 -1.54 -5.54
CA CYS A 83 -4.50 -0.44 -4.61
C CYS A 83 -5.83 0.08 -4.03
N ASN A 84 -6.88 0.20 -4.85
CA ASN A 84 -8.21 0.60 -4.38
C ASN A 84 -8.82 -0.43 -3.42
N ALA A 85 -8.70 -1.73 -3.74
CA ALA A 85 -9.17 -2.82 -2.89
C ALA A 85 -8.43 -2.83 -1.54
N PHE A 86 -7.11 -2.70 -1.56
CA PHE A 86 -6.28 -2.54 -0.36
C PHE A 86 -6.76 -1.37 0.49
N ALA A 87 -6.91 -0.19 -0.11
CA ALA A 87 -7.22 1.03 0.62
C ALA A 87 -8.63 0.99 1.22
N THR A 88 -9.59 0.41 0.49
CA THR A 88 -10.98 0.21 0.97
C THR A 88 -11.01 -0.71 2.17
N THR A 89 -10.34 -1.88 2.09
CA THR A 89 -10.31 -2.84 3.21
C THR A 89 -9.57 -2.28 4.42
N LEU A 90 -8.48 -1.53 4.21
CA LEU A 90 -7.76 -0.89 5.31
C LEU A 90 -8.63 0.18 5.98
N GLY A 91 -9.25 1.06 5.20
CA GLY A 91 -10.10 2.15 5.69
C GLY A 91 -11.31 1.64 6.51
N ASN A 92 -11.93 0.54 6.10
CA ASN A 92 -13.04 -0.07 6.83
C ASN A 92 -12.65 -0.57 8.24
N GLY A 93 -11.37 -0.87 8.50
CA GLY A 93 -10.90 -1.33 9.81
C GLY A 93 -10.31 -0.23 10.70
N MET A 94 -10.41 1.04 10.31
CA MET A 94 -9.93 2.20 11.07
C MET A 94 -11.03 2.81 11.97
N THR A 95 -12.00 2.02 12.43
CA THR A 95 -13.14 2.48 13.25
C THR A 95 -12.66 3.19 14.53
N GLY A 96 -13.12 4.44 14.75
CA GLY A 96 -12.77 5.28 15.91
C GLY A 96 -11.82 6.44 15.60
N HIS A 97 -11.15 6.40 14.46
CA HIS A 97 -10.47 7.55 13.86
C HIS A 97 -11.34 8.04 12.71
N VAL A 98 -11.34 9.34 12.40
CA VAL A 98 -11.95 9.81 11.15
C VAL A 98 -11.12 9.17 10.04
N ALA A 99 -11.58 8.02 9.54
CA ALA A 99 -10.99 7.42 8.36
C ALA A 99 -11.12 8.48 7.28
N THR A 100 -10.01 9.14 6.94
CA THR A 100 -9.97 9.92 5.72
C THR A 100 -10.12 8.85 4.65
N PRO A 101 -11.31 8.71 4.02
CA PRO A 101 -11.49 7.67 3.05
C PRO A 101 -10.39 7.88 2.01
N PRO A 102 -9.72 6.82 1.52
CA PRO A 102 -8.95 7.01 0.30
C PRO A 102 -9.91 7.65 -0.71
N PRO A 103 -9.51 8.72 -1.43
CA PRO A 103 -10.35 9.27 -2.47
C PRO A 103 -10.62 8.12 -3.44
N THR A 104 -11.81 7.52 -3.35
CA THR A 104 -12.21 6.48 -4.27
C THR A 104 -12.48 7.18 -5.59
N PRO A 105 -11.78 6.84 -6.69
CA PRO A 105 -10.60 5.98 -6.86
C PRO A 105 -9.26 6.77 -6.89
N PHE A 106 -8.14 6.10 -6.61
CA PHE A 106 -6.81 6.62 -7.00
C PHE A 106 -6.81 6.79 -8.52
N LEU A 107 -6.89 8.02 -8.98
CA LEU A 107 -7.04 8.39 -10.40
C LEU A 107 -5.77 9.14 -10.82
N PRO A 108 -4.75 8.41 -11.31
CA PRO A 108 -3.61 9.07 -11.94
C PRO A 108 -4.08 9.80 -13.21
N SER A 109 -3.54 10.99 -13.41
CA SER A 109 -3.78 11.85 -14.58
C SER A 109 -2.91 11.46 -15.78
N SER A 110 -1.84 10.70 -15.54
CA SER A 110 -0.97 10.16 -16.59
C SER A 110 -1.63 9.03 -17.35
N SER A 111 -1.41 9.00 -18.67
CA SER A 111 -1.91 7.91 -19.51
C SER A 111 -1.29 6.57 -19.12
N SER A 112 -2.00 5.49 -19.42
CA SER A 112 -1.49 4.12 -19.28
C SER A 112 -0.29 3.80 -20.20
N GLN A 113 0.09 4.72 -21.09
CA GLN A 113 1.27 4.58 -21.94
C GLN A 113 2.55 5.12 -21.28
N ASN A 114 2.43 5.93 -20.21
CA ASN A 114 3.56 6.40 -19.43
C ASN A 114 3.56 5.69 -18.05
N TYR A 115 4.07 4.46 -18.05
CA TYR A 115 4.07 3.55 -16.90
C TYR A 115 4.77 4.15 -15.68
N ASP A 116 5.91 4.80 -15.87
CA ASP A 116 6.70 5.39 -14.78
C ASP A 116 5.97 6.56 -14.11
N SER A 117 5.37 7.45 -14.92
CA SER A 117 4.56 8.55 -14.40
C SER A 117 3.32 8.04 -13.67
N PHE A 118 2.69 6.97 -14.18
CA PHE A 118 1.53 6.36 -13.54
C PHE A 118 1.87 5.77 -12.18
N LEU A 119 2.93 4.97 -12.11
CA LEU A 119 3.38 4.36 -10.85
C LEU A 119 3.79 5.42 -9.82
N THR A 120 4.46 6.47 -10.28
CA THR A 120 4.85 7.60 -9.41
C THR A 120 3.62 8.27 -8.81
N GLN A 121 2.60 8.56 -9.64
CA GLN A 121 1.38 9.21 -9.17
C GLN A 121 0.59 8.34 -8.20
N ILE A 122 0.42 7.05 -8.47
CA ILE A 122 -0.27 6.15 -7.53
C ILE A 122 0.52 6.03 -6.22
N SER A 123 1.84 5.90 -6.28
CA SER A 123 2.70 5.80 -5.09
C SER A 123 2.61 7.07 -4.24
N GLN A 124 2.57 8.24 -4.88
CA GLN A 124 2.38 9.52 -4.21
C GLN A 124 1.01 9.60 -3.52
N GLN A 125 -0.07 9.27 -4.23
CA GLN A 125 -1.43 9.29 -3.67
C GLN A 125 -1.57 8.31 -2.49
N LEU A 126 -0.94 7.13 -2.56
CA LEU A 126 -0.87 6.18 -1.45
C LEU A 126 -0.07 6.73 -0.27
N GLY A 127 1.09 7.34 -0.52
CA GLY A 127 1.94 7.95 0.52
C GLY A 127 1.25 9.12 1.23
N ASP A 128 0.56 9.98 0.49
CA ASP A 128 -0.22 11.09 1.02
C ASP A 128 -1.37 10.58 1.89
N TRP A 129 -2.09 9.54 1.42
CA TRP A 129 -3.17 8.93 2.19
C TRP A 129 -2.69 8.24 3.48
N PHE A 130 -1.56 7.51 3.43
CA PHE A 130 -0.94 6.99 4.65
C PHE A 130 -0.56 8.12 5.60
N SER A 131 -0.10 9.27 5.10
CA SER A 131 0.29 10.42 5.92
C SER A 131 -0.90 11.13 6.57
N THR A 132 -2.07 11.20 5.93
CA THR A 132 -3.29 11.77 6.53
C THR A 132 -3.97 10.81 7.49
N GLY A 133 -3.91 9.50 7.25
CA GLY A 133 -4.33 8.47 8.21
C GLY A 133 -3.51 8.47 9.52
N LEU A 134 -2.28 9.00 9.49
CA LEU A 134 -1.40 9.20 10.66
C LEU A 134 -1.69 10.48 11.45
N ALA A 135 -2.43 11.45 10.87
CA ALA A 135 -2.58 12.78 11.43
C ALA A 135 -3.84 12.95 12.31
N ALA A 136 -4.71 11.94 12.40
CA ALA A 136 -5.88 11.98 13.26
C ALA A 136 -5.50 11.61 14.71
N VAL A 137 -4.87 12.58 15.39
CA VAL A 137 -4.90 12.64 16.86
C VAL A 137 -6.36 12.43 17.28
N PRO A 138 -6.68 11.46 18.16
CA PRO A 138 -8.04 11.30 18.64
C PRO A 138 -8.50 12.67 19.18
N PRO A 139 -9.72 13.15 18.89
CA PRO A 139 -10.24 14.31 19.61
C PRO A 139 -10.08 13.96 21.08
N SER A 140 -9.29 14.76 21.81
CA SER A 140 -9.04 14.61 23.24
C SER A 140 -10.34 14.19 23.89
N ALA A 141 -10.36 12.99 24.46
CA ALA A 141 -11.54 12.43 25.11
C ALA A 141 -12.11 13.54 26.01
N PRO A 142 -13.40 13.90 25.90
CA PRO A 142 -13.97 14.87 26.83
C PRO A 142 -13.71 14.34 28.23
N GLU A 143 -13.05 15.16 29.06
CA GLU A 143 -12.82 14.83 30.47
C GLU A 143 -14.13 14.31 31.07
N PRO A 144 -14.12 13.15 31.76
CA PRO A 144 -15.31 12.70 32.44
C PRO A 144 -15.68 13.79 33.45
N TRP A 145 -16.87 14.36 33.28
CA TRP A 145 -17.41 15.34 34.23
C TRP A 145 -17.34 14.76 35.65
N ALA A 146 -16.72 15.54 36.53
CA ALA A 146 -16.72 15.34 37.97
C ALA A 146 -18.15 15.31 38.54
#